data_AF-A0A4S2M3M4-F1
#
_entry.id   AF-A0A4S2M3M4-F1
#
_cell.length_a   1.000
_cell.length_b   1.000
_cell.length_c   1.000
_cell.angle_alpha   90.00
_cell.angle_beta   90.00
_cell.angle_gamma   90.00
#
_symmetry.space_group_name_H-M   'P 1'
#
loop_
_entity.id
_entity.type
_entity.pdbx_description
1 polymer ?
#
loop_
_entity_poly.entity_id
_entity_poly.type
_entity_poly.pdbx_seq_one_letter_code
_entity_poly.pdbx_strand_id
1 'polypeptide(L)'
;MLSTHAGCFRSRVHGLVKVSRRFLNLQEYQCKKLMSDYDVNVQRFMMVRKPSDIENIRKNFHVREFVIKAQILAGGRGKGVFRDGFKGGVHLTKDPDVMADISKKMLGNYLKTKQTPENGVLVNNVMVAEALDIERETYLAILMDREAGRPIIVASKQGGMEIEQLAEECPEAILREPVDVVNGVTEEQAEKTAIFLGFQPGSKQMKEATKQIQRLYKMFTSLDCLQIEVNPFGETPDGQVVCFDAKLSFDQNAVFRQPEVCQMAAEVEEVEVAAAGPHSTVALEADAARNGLTYIGLPKGNIGCIVNGAGLAMATMDLIYHHGGHPANFLDLGGGVSVTQVEHAFKLLTIRPFQMADVDHTDVPSDSALLKNRRSSQTVVEI
;
A
#
# COMPACT_ATOMS: atom_id res chain seq x y z
N MET A 1 62.34 0.37 27.25
CA MET A 1 62.30 -0.74 26.28
C MET A 1 61.31 -1.76 26.84
N LEU A 2 60.19 -2.17 26.25
CA LEU A 2 59.57 -2.10 24.92
C LEU A 2 58.04 -1.96 25.15
N SER A 3 57.36 -0.96 24.59
CA SER A 3 56.43 -1.02 23.44
C SER A 3 55.98 -2.40 22.93
N THR A 4 54.66 -2.66 22.98
CA THR A 4 53.85 -3.32 21.91
C THR A 4 52.36 -3.05 22.19
N HIS A 5 51.77 -2.07 21.51
CA HIS A 5 50.74 -2.24 20.46
C HIS A 5 49.38 -2.79 20.91
N ALA A 6 48.50 -1.88 21.35
CA ALA A 6 47.06 -2.09 21.38
C ALA A 6 46.47 -1.74 20.00
N GLY A 7 46.07 -2.76 19.25
CA GLY A 7 45.36 -2.60 17.98
C GLY A 7 43.94 -2.10 18.21
N CYS A 8 43.70 -0.85 17.79
CA CYS A 8 42.39 -0.22 17.78
C CYS A 8 41.53 -0.84 16.67
N PHE A 9 40.64 -1.77 17.01
CA PHE A 9 39.52 -2.15 16.15
C PHE A 9 38.47 -1.03 16.18
N ARG A 10 38.61 -0.06 15.27
CA ARG A 10 37.50 0.82 14.89
C ARG A 10 36.50 0.00 14.07
N SER A 11 35.42 -0.47 14.70
CA SER A 11 34.26 -0.95 13.97
C SER A 11 33.65 0.24 13.23
N ARG A 12 33.66 0.17 11.88
CA ARG A 12 32.89 1.05 11.02
C ARG A 12 31.42 0.65 11.17
N VAL A 13 30.73 1.24 12.14
CA VAL A 13 29.27 1.32 12.09
C VAL A 13 28.95 2.25 10.93
N HIS A 14 28.63 1.66 9.76
CA HIS A 14 27.98 2.42 8.70
C HIS A 14 26.68 2.96 9.29
N GLY A 15 26.54 4.28 9.29
CA GLY A 15 25.35 4.95 9.77
C GLY A 15 24.13 4.38 9.04
N LEU A 16 23.23 3.78 9.80
CA LEU A 16 21.84 3.62 9.40
C LEU A 16 21.31 5.04 9.18
N VAL A 17 21.37 5.53 7.95
CA VAL A 17 20.58 6.68 7.57
C VAL A 17 19.13 6.24 7.80
N LYS A 18 18.50 6.76 8.85
CA LYS A 18 17.05 6.66 9.08
C LYS A 18 16.38 7.44 7.96
N VAL A 19 16.30 6.84 6.79
CA VAL A 19 15.54 7.36 5.67
C VAL A 19 14.08 7.09 6.01
N SER A 20 13.34 8.13 6.37
CA SER A 20 11.88 8.05 6.37
C SER A 20 11.44 7.78 4.93
N ARG A 21 10.69 6.69 4.70
CA ARG A 21 10.25 6.25 3.38
C ARG A 21 8.79 6.61 3.17
N ARG A 22 8.44 6.90 1.92
CA ARG A 22 7.07 7.27 1.55
C ARG A 22 6.21 6.01 1.56
N PHE A 23 5.52 5.79 2.68
CA PHE A 23 4.62 4.65 2.94
C PHE A 23 5.32 3.27 2.82
N LEU A 24 5.16 2.43 3.83
CA LEU A 24 5.62 1.03 3.78
C LEU A 24 4.64 0.21 2.93
N ASN A 25 4.64 0.46 1.62
CA ASN A 25 3.73 -0.20 0.68
C ASN A 25 4.42 -1.38 0.02
N LEU A 26 3.79 -2.54 0.09
CA LEU A 26 4.24 -3.77 -0.56
C LEU A 26 3.23 -4.22 -1.62
N GLN A 27 3.73 -4.82 -2.70
CA GLN A 27 2.90 -5.50 -3.69
C GLN A 27 2.41 -6.86 -3.15
N GLU A 28 1.31 -7.39 -3.69
CA GLU A 28 0.72 -8.67 -3.25
C GLU A 28 1.75 -9.81 -3.18
N TYR A 29 2.65 -9.91 -4.16
CA TYR A 29 3.68 -10.97 -4.14
C TYR A 29 4.67 -10.83 -2.97
N GLN A 30 5.00 -9.60 -2.54
CA GLN A 30 5.88 -9.34 -1.39
C GLN A 30 5.15 -9.68 -0.10
N CYS A 31 3.87 -9.30 0.01
CA CYS A 31 3.01 -9.72 1.10
C CYS A 31 2.94 -11.25 1.21
N LYS A 32 2.69 -11.95 0.11
CA LYS A 32 2.61 -13.42 0.07
C LYS A 32 3.94 -14.09 0.44
N LYS A 33 5.06 -13.50 0.05
CA LYS A 33 6.38 -13.96 0.47
C LYS A 33 6.53 -13.88 1.99
N LEU A 34 6.26 -12.71 2.58
CA LEU A 34 6.32 -12.52 4.04
C LEU A 34 5.36 -13.47 4.76
N MET A 35 4.13 -13.63 4.25
CA MET A 35 3.15 -14.57 4.79
C MET A 35 3.69 -16.00 4.81
N SER A 36 4.27 -16.46 3.70
CA SER A 36 4.87 -17.80 3.63
C SER A 36 6.03 -17.98 4.62
N ASP A 37 6.84 -16.94 4.84
CA ASP A 37 7.95 -16.97 5.81
C ASP A 37 7.44 -17.07 7.28
N TYR A 38 6.15 -16.78 7.52
CA TYR A 38 5.43 -16.95 8.80
C TYR A 38 4.50 -18.17 8.84
N ASP A 39 4.71 -19.15 7.95
CA ASP A 39 3.90 -20.37 7.80
C ASP A 39 2.42 -20.10 7.49
N VAL A 40 2.09 -18.92 6.95
CA VAL A 40 0.75 -18.62 6.48
C VAL A 40 0.57 -19.23 5.09
N ASN A 41 -0.50 -20.01 4.92
CA ASN A 41 -0.76 -20.72 3.67
C ASN A 41 -1.18 -19.72 2.59
N VAL A 42 -0.38 -19.64 1.53
CA VAL A 42 -0.64 -18.80 0.35
C VAL A 42 -0.54 -19.64 -0.92
N GLN A 43 -1.14 -19.16 -2.00
CA GLN A 43 -1.01 -19.79 -3.32
C GLN A 43 0.47 -19.85 -3.74
N ARG A 44 0.87 -20.95 -4.37
CA ARG A 44 2.17 -21.00 -5.07
C ARG A 44 2.14 -19.98 -6.22
N PHE A 45 3.26 -19.31 -6.46
CA PHE A 45 3.35 -18.32 -7.54
C PHE A 45 4.76 -18.18 -8.10
N MET A 46 4.82 -17.63 -9.31
CA MET A 46 6.04 -17.16 -9.96
C MET A 46 5.84 -15.76 -10.52
N MET A 47 6.92 -15.00 -10.62
CA MET A 47 6.89 -13.61 -11.11
C MET A 47 7.33 -13.52 -12.57
N VAL A 48 6.64 -12.67 -13.32
CA VAL A 48 7.07 -12.18 -14.64
C VAL A 48 7.49 -10.72 -14.46
N ARG A 49 8.80 -10.47 -14.53
CA ARG A 49 9.41 -9.13 -14.47
C ARG A 49 9.93 -8.69 -15.84
N LYS A 50 10.22 -9.67 -16.70
CA LYS A 50 10.63 -9.48 -18.08
C LYS A 50 10.04 -10.58 -18.96
N PRO A 51 9.89 -10.36 -20.28
CA PRO A 51 9.31 -11.36 -21.18
C PRO A 51 9.99 -12.73 -21.14
N SER A 52 11.31 -12.79 -20.86
CA SER A 52 12.04 -14.07 -20.76
C SER A 52 11.63 -14.94 -19.57
N ASP A 53 10.99 -14.38 -18.54
CA ASP A 53 10.58 -15.14 -17.35
C ASP A 53 9.43 -16.10 -17.66
N ILE A 54 8.64 -15.82 -18.72
CA ILE A 54 7.52 -16.64 -19.16
C ILE A 54 7.97 -18.07 -19.51
N GLU A 55 9.12 -18.22 -20.18
CA GLU A 55 9.66 -19.53 -20.54
C GLU A 55 10.08 -20.33 -19.31
N ASN A 56 10.51 -19.66 -18.25
CA ASN A 56 10.79 -20.31 -16.97
C ASN A 56 9.51 -20.82 -16.31
N ILE A 57 8.44 -20.03 -16.33
CA ILE A 57 7.13 -20.43 -15.78
C ILE A 57 6.57 -21.63 -16.55
N ARG A 58 6.61 -21.62 -17.88
CA ARG A 58 6.16 -22.74 -18.72
C ARG A 58 6.87 -24.05 -18.40
N LYS A 59 8.17 -23.99 -18.06
CA LYS A 59 8.98 -25.18 -17.77
C LYS A 59 8.85 -25.68 -16.33
N ASN A 60 8.59 -24.79 -15.38
CA ASN A 60 8.75 -25.08 -13.95
C ASN A 60 7.47 -24.93 -13.12
N PHE A 61 6.42 -24.32 -13.67
CA PHE A 61 5.16 -24.08 -12.96
C PHE A 61 4.00 -24.89 -13.53
N HIS A 62 3.95 -26.16 -13.13
CA HIS A 62 2.92 -27.10 -13.56
C HIS A 62 1.73 -27.06 -12.60
N VAL A 63 0.68 -26.35 -13.00
CA VAL A 63 -0.58 -26.22 -12.26
C VAL A 63 -1.76 -26.50 -13.19
N ARG A 64 -2.90 -26.88 -12.62
CA ARG A 64 -4.13 -27.19 -13.40
C ARG A 64 -4.70 -25.94 -14.06
N GLU A 65 -4.58 -24.80 -13.39
CA GLU A 65 -5.10 -23.51 -13.82
C GLU A 65 -4.24 -22.39 -13.24
N PHE A 66 -4.03 -21.34 -14.03
CA PHE A 66 -3.24 -20.17 -13.68
C PHE A 66 -4.17 -19.01 -13.34
N VAL A 67 -3.81 -18.24 -12.31
CA VAL A 67 -4.32 -16.89 -12.11
C VAL A 67 -3.20 -15.88 -12.38
N ILE A 68 -3.44 -14.97 -13.33
CA ILE A 68 -2.49 -13.94 -13.74
C ILE A 68 -2.96 -12.62 -13.14
N LYS A 69 -2.13 -12.02 -12.29
CA LYS A 69 -2.46 -10.78 -11.56
C LYS A 69 -1.43 -9.69 -11.82
N ALA A 70 -1.88 -8.58 -12.38
CA ALA A 70 -1.09 -7.35 -12.45
C ALA A 70 -0.71 -6.89 -11.03
N GLN A 71 0.56 -6.54 -10.83
CA GLN A 71 1.03 -6.05 -9.54
C GLN A 71 1.10 -4.53 -9.54
N ILE A 72 0.08 -3.93 -8.92
CA ILE A 72 0.03 -2.51 -8.56
C ILE A 72 -0.49 -2.43 -7.12
N LEU A 73 -0.19 -1.34 -6.42
CA LEU A 73 -0.63 -1.14 -5.03
C LEU A 73 -2.14 -0.92 -4.90
N ALA A 74 -2.76 -0.34 -5.94
CA ALA A 74 -4.19 -0.05 -5.94
C ALA A 74 -5.04 -1.34 -6.08
N GLY A 75 -6.15 -1.38 -5.34
CA GLY A 75 -7.17 -2.41 -5.44
C GLY A 75 -8.04 -2.29 -6.70
N GLY A 76 -9.04 -3.16 -6.80
CA GLY A 76 -9.98 -3.16 -7.93
C GLY A 76 -9.39 -3.63 -9.26
N ARG A 77 -8.24 -4.31 -9.23
CA ARG A 77 -7.47 -4.75 -10.41
C ARG A 77 -8.32 -5.56 -11.39
N GLY A 78 -9.16 -6.49 -10.92
CA GLY A 78 -10.01 -7.33 -11.77
C GLY A 78 -10.98 -6.54 -12.66
N LYS A 79 -11.44 -5.37 -12.22
CA LYS A 79 -12.34 -4.47 -12.98
C LYS A 79 -11.59 -3.35 -13.71
N GLY A 80 -10.25 -3.33 -13.62
CA GLY A 80 -9.43 -2.30 -14.24
C GLY A 80 -9.38 -2.42 -15.76
N VAL A 81 -8.90 -1.37 -16.42
CA VAL A 81 -8.71 -1.33 -17.87
C VAL A 81 -7.31 -0.79 -18.16
N PHE A 82 -6.58 -1.49 -19.02
CA PHE A 82 -5.27 -1.08 -19.48
C PHE A 82 -5.38 0.04 -20.53
N ARG A 83 -4.30 0.80 -20.72
CA ARG A 83 -4.26 1.98 -21.61
C ARG A 83 -4.62 1.65 -23.06
N ASP A 84 -4.27 0.46 -23.53
CA ASP A 84 -4.58 -0.05 -24.87
C ASP A 84 -5.99 -0.64 -25.00
N GLY A 85 -6.79 -0.60 -23.94
CA GLY A 85 -8.15 -1.12 -23.89
C GLY A 85 -8.26 -2.58 -23.45
N PHE A 86 -7.15 -3.28 -23.16
CA PHE A 86 -7.21 -4.62 -22.56
C PHE A 86 -7.91 -4.56 -21.20
N LYS A 87 -8.88 -5.45 -20.96
CA LYS A 87 -9.76 -5.38 -19.78
C LYS A 87 -9.33 -6.38 -18.72
N GLY A 88 -9.35 -5.94 -17.47
CA GLY A 88 -9.08 -6.73 -16.27
C GLY A 88 -7.60 -6.91 -15.99
N GLY A 89 -7.17 -6.60 -14.77
CA GLY A 89 -5.83 -6.88 -14.24
C GLY A 89 -5.70 -8.24 -13.58
N VAL A 90 -6.76 -9.06 -13.57
CA VAL A 90 -6.79 -10.41 -13.01
C VAL A 90 -7.48 -11.34 -14.01
N HIS A 91 -6.81 -12.42 -14.43
CA HIS A 91 -7.33 -13.37 -15.41
C HIS A 91 -7.07 -14.81 -14.99
N LEU A 92 -7.94 -15.73 -15.42
CA LEU A 92 -7.81 -17.17 -15.23
C LEU A 92 -7.62 -17.84 -16.59
N THR A 93 -6.76 -18.86 -16.65
CA THR A 93 -6.60 -19.71 -17.83
C THR A 93 -5.97 -21.03 -17.48
N LYS A 94 -6.30 -22.09 -18.22
CA LYS A 94 -5.66 -23.41 -18.14
C LYS A 94 -4.54 -23.59 -19.17
N ASP A 95 -4.45 -22.66 -20.12
CA ASP A 95 -3.53 -22.73 -21.25
C ASP A 95 -2.27 -21.88 -20.96
N PRO A 96 -1.07 -22.49 -20.91
CA PRO A 96 0.21 -21.78 -20.74
C PRO A 96 0.53 -20.77 -21.86
N ASP A 97 0.01 -20.96 -23.07
CA ASP A 97 0.18 -20.01 -24.17
C ASP A 97 -0.68 -18.77 -23.95
N VAL A 98 -1.94 -18.95 -23.54
CA VAL A 98 -2.82 -17.84 -23.15
C VAL A 98 -2.27 -17.10 -21.92
N MET A 99 -1.74 -17.82 -20.93
CA MET A 99 -1.07 -17.22 -19.76
C MET A 99 0.06 -16.30 -20.19
N ALA A 100 0.93 -16.77 -21.09
CA ALA A 100 2.04 -16.00 -21.62
C ALA A 100 1.57 -14.73 -22.35
N ASP A 101 0.55 -14.84 -23.19
CA ASP A 101 0.02 -13.71 -23.95
C ASP A 101 -0.64 -12.66 -23.05
N ILE A 102 -1.38 -13.09 -22.03
CA ILE A 102 -1.95 -12.17 -21.02
C ILE A 102 -0.83 -11.46 -20.27
N SER A 103 0.17 -12.19 -19.78
CA SER A 103 1.31 -11.58 -19.05
C SER A 103 2.05 -10.54 -19.90
N LYS A 104 2.25 -10.79 -21.20
CA LYS A 104 2.86 -9.82 -22.13
C LYS A 104 2.02 -8.56 -22.34
N LYS A 105 0.69 -8.70 -22.41
CA LYS A 105 -0.23 -7.55 -22.56
C LYS A 105 -0.26 -6.66 -21.31
N MET A 106 -0.06 -7.26 -20.13
CA MET A 106 -0.01 -6.53 -18.87
C MET A 106 1.34 -5.87 -18.62
N LEU A 107 2.45 -6.61 -18.81
CA LEU A 107 3.79 -6.15 -18.46
C LEU A 107 4.19 -4.91 -19.27
N GLY A 108 4.58 -3.84 -18.58
CA GLY A 108 4.96 -2.56 -19.20
C GLY A 108 3.77 -1.68 -19.64
N ASN A 109 2.54 -2.13 -19.41
CA ASN A 109 1.32 -1.38 -19.70
C ASN A 109 0.81 -0.64 -18.44
N TYR A 110 -0.12 0.30 -18.60
CA TYR A 110 -0.68 1.08 -17.50
C TYR A 110 -2.10 0.61 -17.20
N LEU A 111 -2.33 0.17 -15.96
CA LEU A 111 -3.64 -0.31 -15.49
C LEU A 111 -4.37 0.82 -14.74
N LYS A 112 -5.55 1.19 -15.24
CA LYS A 112 -6.48 2.11 -14.56
C LYS A 112 -7.50 1.30 -13.75
N THR A 113 -7.67 1.63 -12.47
CA THR A 113 -8.76 1.13 -11.61
C THR A 113 -9.55 2.31 -11.05
N LYS A 114 -10.58 2.04 -10.22
CA LYS A 114 -11.29 3.10 -9.47
C LYS A 114 -10.40 3.83 -8.47
N GLN A 115 -9.29 3.21 -8.06
CA GLN A 115 -8.38 3.69 -7.01
C GLN A 115 -7.07 4.25 -7.57
N THR A 116 -6.90 4.30 -8.90
CA THR A 116 -5.70 4.86 -9.54
C THR A 116 -5.99 6.24 -10.13
N PRO A 117 -4.96 7.05 -10.40
CA PRO A 117 -5.06 8.21 -11.28
C PRO A 117 -5.63 7.87 -12.67
N GLU A 118 -6.08 8.89 -13.41
CA GLU A 118 -6.72 8.70 -14.71
C GLU A 118 -5.84 8.02 -15.75
N ASN A 119 -4.52 8.25 -15.70
CA ASN A 119 -3.53 7.68 -16.59
C ASN A 119 -3.11 6.24 -16.23
N GLY A 120 -3.66 5.69 -15.12
CA GLY A 120 -3.33 4.37 -14.60
C GLY A 120 -1.96 4.30 -13.95
N VAL A 121 -1.62 3.12 -13.44
CA VAL A 121 -0.31 2.81 -12.83
C VAL A 121 0.43 1.80 -13.69
N LEU A 122 1.74 2.01 -13.87
CA LEU A 122 2.58 1.08 -14.63
C LEU A 122 2.60 -0.30 -13.97
N VAL A 123 2.31 -1.34 -14.75
CA VAL A 123 2.45 -2.73 -14.34
C VAL A 123 3.84 -3.23 -14.72
N ASN A 124 4.80 -3.05 -13.81
CA ASN A 124 6.18 -3.51 -14.02
C ASN A 124 6.40 -4.98 -13.61
N ASN A 125 5.49 -5.54 -12.82
CA ASN A 125 5.51 -6.94 -12.40
C ASN A 125 4.14 -7.57 -12.64
N VAL A 126 4.15 -8.82 -13.08
CA VAL A 126 2.95 -9.67 -13.16
C VAL A 126 3.20 -10.92 -12.33
N MET A 127 2.24 -11.29 -11.49
CA MET A 127 2.28 -12.53 -10.74
C MET A 127 1.46 -13.59 -11.47
N VAL A 128 2.03 -14.77 -11.66
CA VAL A 128 1.34 -15.96 -12.14
C VAL A 128 1.27 -16.94 -10.98
N ALA A 129 0.08 -17.16 -10.45
CA ALA A 129 -0.14 -18.05 -9.31
C ALA A 129 -1.00 -19.25 -9.72
N GLU A 130 -0.97 -20.28 -8.88
CA GLU A 130 -1.89 -21.41 -8.98
C GLU A 130 -3.31 -20.93 -8.68
N ALA A 131 -4.23 -21.10 -9.63
CA ALA A 131 -5.64 -20.91 -9.35
C ALA A 131 -6.14 -22.11 -8.55
N LEU A 132 -6.60 -21.84 -7.34
CA LEU A 132 -7.19 -22.84 -6.46
C LEU A 132 -8.70 -22.66 -6.48
N ASP A 133 -9.43 -23.76 -6.62
CA ASP A 133 -10.88 -23.77 -6.47
C ASP A 133 -11.23 -23.33 -5.04
N ILE A 134 -12.29 -22.55 -4.88
CA ILE A 134 -12.70 -22.01 -3.58
C ILE A 134 -14.08 -22.56 -3.21
N GLU A 135 -14.12 -23.38 -2.16
CA GLU A 135 -15.35 -23.92 -1.58
C GLU A 135 -16.05 -22.86 -0.70
N ARG A 136 -15.25 -22.07 0.02
CA ARG A 136 -15.74 -20.98 0.87
C ARG A 136 -14.81 -19.78 0.82
N GLU A 137 -15.38 -18.61 0.55
CA GLU A 137 -14.72 -17.30 0.63
C GLU A 137 -15.18 -16.55 1.87
N THR A 138 -14.23 -16.14 2.72
CA THR A 138 -14.51 -15.31 3.89
C THR A 138 -13.59 -14.10 3.92
N TYR A 139 -13.90 -13.14 4.77
CA TYR A 139 -13.07 -11.98 5.05
C TYR A 139 -12.42 -12.13 6.42
N LEU A 140 -11.11 -11.87 6.51
CA LEU A 140 -10.39 -11.83 7.78
C LEU A 140 -9.38 -10.68 7.78
N ALA A 141 -9.43 -9.83 8.79
CA ALA A 141 -8.44 -8.79 9.02
C ALA A 141 -8.03 -8.73 10.49
N ILE A 142 -6.79 -8.30 10.71
CA ILE A 142 -6.25 -7.94 12.02
C ILE A 142 -5.75 -6.50 11.89
N LEU A 143 -6.30 -5.58 12.67
CA LEU A 143 -5.88 -4.19 12.65
C LEU A 143 -5.76 -3.60 14.04
N MET A 144 -5.04 -2.49 14.14
CA MET A 144 -4.92 -1.71 15.36
C MET A 144 -6.15 -0.83 15.55
N ASP A 145 -7.03 -1.19 16.50
CA ASP A 145 -8.22 -0.38 16.77
C ASP A 145 -7.88 0.84 17.64
N ARG A 146 -8.20 2.02 17.12
CA ARG A 146 -7.86 3.29 17.78
C ARG A 146 -8.76 3.58 18.98
N GLU A 147 -10.03 3.17 18.93
CA GLU A 147 -10.97 3.43 20.01
C GLU A 147 -10.70 2.53 21.22
N ALA A 148 -10.49 1.23 20.99
CA ALA A 148 -10.19 0.25 22.04
C ALA A 148 -8.72 0.27 22.49
N GLY A 149 -7.84 0.95 21.74
CA GLY A 149 -6.40 1.04 22.03
C GLY A 149 -5.70 -0.32 22.02
N ARG A 150 -6.24 -1.29 21.28
CA ARG A 150 -5.69 -2.66 21.17
C ARG A 150 -5.94 -3.26 19.78
N PRO A 151 -5.20 -4.31 19.36
CA PRO A 151 -5.49 -5.01 18.12
C PRO A 151 -6.89 -5.64 18.16
N ILE A 152 -7.53 -5.75 17.00
CA ILE A 152 -8.83 -6.39 16.83
C ILE A 152 -8.81 -7.31 15.62
N ILE A 153 -9.45 -8.48 15.76
CA ILE A 153 -9.78 -9.33 14.62
C ILE A 153 -11.13 -8.89 14.08
N VAL A 154 -11.20 -8.59 12.79
CA VAL A 154 -12.44 -8.33 12.06
C VAL A 154 -12.67 -9.47 11.08
N ALA A 155 -13.81 -10.12 11.16
CA ALA A 155 -14.09 -11.31 10.37
C ALA A 155 -15.52 -11.30 9.82
N SER A 156 -15.73 -11.82 8.60
CA SER A 156 -17.06 -12.01 8.02
C SER A 156 -17.14 -13.26 7.16
N LYS A 157 -18.29 -13.94 7.18
CA LYS A 157 -18.59 -15.04 6.25
C LYS A 157 -18.74 -14.56 4.80
N GLN A 158 -18.95 -13.27 4.58
CA GLN A 158 -19.12 -12.67 3.25
C GLN A 158 -17.76 -12.17 2.74
N GLY A 159 -16.97 -13.07 2.17
CA GLY A 159 -15.70 -12.73 1.50
C GLY A 159 -15.89 -12.22 0.07
N GLY A 160 -14.81 -11.72 -0.54
CA GLY A 160 -14.79 -11.31 -1.95
C GLY A 160 -15.45 -9.95 -2.24
N MET A 161 -15.86 -9.22 -1.19
CA MET A 161 -16.51 -7.92 -1.25
C MET A 161 -15.73 -6.88 -0.45
N GLU A 162 -16.01 -5.59 -0.67
CA GLU A 162 -15.43 -4.49 0.13
C GLU A 162 -16.06 -4.49 1.53
N ILE A 163 -15.25 -4.56 2.57
CA ILE A 163 -15.73 -4.72 3.96
C ILE A 163 -16.45 -3.48 4.47
N GLU A 164 -16.11 -2.31 3.95
CA GLU A 164 -16.71 -1.02 4.32
C GLU A 164 -18.18 -0.98 3.92
N GLN A 165 -18.51 -1.46 2.72
CA GLN A 165 -19.90 -1.58 2.27
C GLN A 165 -20.68 -2.53 3.18
N LEU A 166 -20.07 -3.67 3.56
CA LEU A 166 -20.72 -4.62 4.46
C LEU A 166 -20.93 -4.03 5.86
N ALA A 167 -20.01 -3.21 6.34
CA ALA A 167 -20.14 -2.56 7.63
C ALA A 167 -21.28 -1.54 7.69
N GLU A 168 -21.62 -0.92 6.55
CA GLU A 168 -22.78 -0.02 6.42
C GLU A 168 -24.09 -0.78 6.23
N GLU A 169 -24.11 -1.80 5.37
CA GLU A 169 -25.33 -2.49 4.95
C GLU A 169 -25.77 -3.61 5.91
N CYS A 170 -24.83 -4.38 6.46
CA CYS A 170 -25.08 -5.54 7.33
C CYS A 170 -24.03 -5.65 8.46
N PRO A 171 -23.98 -4.68 9.40
CA PRO A 171 -22.97 -4.65 10.45
C PRO A 171 -22.94 -5.90 11.35
N GLU A 172 -24.05 -6.62 11.47
CA GLU A 172 -24.20 -7.89 12.20
C GLU A 172 -23.50 -9.07 11.52
N ALA A 173 -23.18 -8.95 10.22
CA ALA A 173 -22.39 -9.95 9.49
C ALA A 173 -20.88 -9.86 9.81
N ILE A 174 -20.47 -8.94 10.68
CA ILE A 174 -19.08 -8.67 11.02
C ILE A 174 -18.83 -9.01 12.50
N LEU A 175 -17.98 -10.02 12.71
CA LEU A 175 -17.37 -10.26 14.02
C LEU A 175 -16.26 -9.24 14.25
N ARG A 176 -16.26 -8.66 15.45
CA ARG A 176 -15.19 -7.80 15.97
C ARG A 176 -14.71 -8.40 17.28
N GLU A 177 -13.52 -8.99 17.28
CA GLU A 177 -12.98 -9.71 18.42
C GLU A 177 -11.69 -9.03 18.92
N PRO A 178 -11.74 -8.24 20.01
CA PRO A 178 -10.57 -7.56 20.54
C PRO A 178 -9.50 -8.54 21.03
N VAL A 179 -8.23 -8.21 20.81
CA VAL A 179 -7.09 -9.04 21.22
C VAL A 179 -6.34 -8.34 22.35
N ASP A 180 -5.99 -9.10 23.38
CA ASP A 180 -5.10 -8.62 24.43
C ASP A 180 -3.65 -8.62 23.93
N VAL A 181 -2.94 -7.49 24.09
CA VAL A 181 -1.59 -7.34 23.55
C VAL A 181 -0.55 -8.20 24.27
N VAL A 182 -0.81 -8.59 25.52
CA VAL A 182 0.12 -9.37 26.34
C VAL A 182 -0.03 -10.85 26.03
N ASN A 183 -1.27 -11.34 26.00
CA ASN A 183 -1.57 -12.76 25.77
C ASN A 183 -1.62 -13.12 24.28
N GLY A 184 -1.88 -12.13 23.40
CA GLY A 184 -2.10 -12.35 21.99
C GLY A 184 -3.41 -13.10 21.70
N VAL A 185 -3.51 -13.65 20.50
CA VAL A 185 -4.68 -14.45 20.09
C VAL A 185 -4.62 -15.83 20.73
N THR A 186 -5.51 -16.09 21.68
CA THR A 186 -5.64 -17.40 22.32
C THR A 186 -6.22 -18.44 21.36
N GLU A 187 -6.04 -19.72 21.68
CA GLU A 187 -6.64 -20.81 20.91
C GLU A 187 -8.17 -20.70 20.89
N GLU A 188 -8.80 -20.45 22.03
CA GLU A 188 -10.25 -20.25 22.14
C GLU A 188 -10.75 -19.09 21.26
N GLN A 189 -10.04 -17.96 21.24
CA GLN A 189 -10.40 -16.80 20.43
C GLN A 189 -10.28 -17.08 18.92
N ALA A 190 -9.21 -17.78 18.51
CA ALA A 190 -9.02 -18.19 17.13
C ALA A 190 -10.05 -19.24 16.70
N GLU A 191 -10.40 -20.21 17.57
CA GLU A 191 -11.45 -21.19 17.32
C GLU A 191 -12.82 -20.54 17.19
N LYS A 192 -13.17 -19.62 18.08
CA LYS A 192 -14.41 -18.83 18.01
C LYS A 192 -14.50 -18.08 16.68
N THR A 193 -13.40 -17.46 16.25
CA THR A 193 -13.32 -16.76 14.96
C THR A 193 -13.50 -17.73 13.79
N ALA A 194 -12.82 -18.87 13.80
CA ALA A 194 -12.95 -19.88 12.75
C ALA A 194 -14.39 -20.44 12.66
N ILE A 195 -15.02 -20.73 13.79
CA ILE A 195 -16.42 -21.17 13.84
C ILE A 195 -17.35 -20.08 13.30
N PHE A 196 -17.11 -18.82 13.69
CA PHE A 196 -17.87 -17.69 13.15
C PHE A 196 -17.71 -17.58 11.63
N LEU A 197 -16.53 -17.85 11.08
CA LEU A 197 -16.28 -17.88 9.64
C LEU A 197 -16.92 -19.10 8.93
N GLY A 198 -17.57 -19.99 9.68
CA GLY A 198 -18.31 -21.14 9.14
C GLY A 198 -17.50 -22.43 9.03
N PHE A 199 -16.28 -22.47 9.57
CA PHE A 199 -15.52 -23.71 9.69
C PHE A 199 -16.20 -24.63 10.72
N GLN A 200 -16.41 -25.90 10.35
CA GLN A 200 -17.17 -26.83 11.19
C GLN A 200 -16.42 -27.18 12.48
N PRO A 201 -17.05 -27.09 13.67
CA PRO A 201 -16.41 -27.44 14.94
C PRO A 201 -15.77 -28.84 14.92
N GLY A 202 -14.53 -28.95 15.37
CA GLY A 202 -13.78 -30.21 15.42
C GLY A 202 -13.23 -30.72 14.09
N SER A 203 -13.54 -30.07 12.95
CA SER A 203 -13.00 -30.42 11.64
C SER A 203 -11.50 -30.15 11.53
N LYS A 204 -10.82 -30.80 10.57
CA LYS A 204 -9.41 -30.52 10.28
C LYS A 204 -9.21 -29.08 9.80
N GLN A 205 -10.15 -28.56 9.02
CA GLN A 205 -10.11 -27.22 8.45
C GLN A 205 -10.32 -26.15 9.50
N MET A 206 -11.19 -26.39 10.49
CA MET A 206 -11.31 -25.48 11.64
C MET A 206 -9.99 -25.40 12.41
N LYS A 207 -9.34 -26.54 12.70
CA LYS A 207 -8.03 -26.55 13.36
C LYS A 207 -6.95 -25.83 12.55
N GLU A 208 -6.97 -25.97 11.23
CA GLU A 208 -6.03 -25.25 10.37
C GLU A 208 -6.34 -23.75 10.34
N ALA A 209 -7.61 -23.35 10.21
CA ALA A 209 -8.02 -21.95 10.27
C ALA A 209 -7.61 -21.28 11.58
N THR A 210 -7.80 -21.96 12.73
CA THR A 210 -7.32 -21.51 14.04
C THR A 210 -5.82 -21.21 14.03
N LYS A 211 -5.00 -22.12 13.49
CA LYS A 211 -3.55 -21.92 13.36
C LYS A 211 -3.21 -20.76 12.43
N GLN A 212 -3.89 -20.65 11.29
CA GLN A 212 -3.66 -19.58 10.33
C GLN A 212 -3.98 -18.20 10.94
N ILE A 213 -5.07 -18.07 11.70
CA ILE A 213 -5.42 -16.84 12.44
C ILE A 213 -4.32 -16.47 13.45
N GLN A 214 -3.82 -17.44 14.22
CA GLN A 214 -2.72 -17.20 15.17
C GLN A 214 -1.41 -16.81 14.48
N ARG A 215 -1.09 -17.44 13.33
CA ARG A 215 0.09 -17.09 12.53
C ARG A 215 -0.01 -15.69 11.94
N LEU A 216 -1.19 -15.30 11.44
CA LEU A 216 -1.46 -13.94 10.98
C LEU A 216 -1.25 -12.92 12.11
N TYR A 217 -1.71 -13.22 13.35
CA TYR A 217 -1.45 -12.33 14.49
C TYR A 217 0.03 -12.28 14.90
N LYS A 218 0.73 -13.42 14.85
CA LYS A 218 2.18 -13.45 15.07
C LYS A 218 2.90 -12.59 14.03
N MET A 219 2.50 -12.67 12.77
CA MET A 219 3.03 -11.82 11.70
C MET A 219 2.71 -10.34 11.95
N PHE A 220 1.47 -10.03 12.34
CA PHE A 220 1.00 -8.67 12.66
C PHE A 220 1.93 -7.99 13.66
N THR A 221 2.21 -8.67 14.76
CA THR A 221 3.04 -8.16 15.84
C THR A 221 4.53 -8.15 15.50
N SER A 222 5.02 -9.18 14.79
CA SER A 222 6.46 -9.30 14.48
C SER A 222 6.93 -8.32 13.41
N LEU A 223 6.06 -7.95 12.46
CA LEU A 223 6.37 -7.02 11.38
C LEU A 223 5.92 -5.58 11.65
N ASP A 224 5.41 -5.28 12.85
CA ASP A 224 4.83 -3.98 13.20
C ASP A 224 3.73 -3.54 12.20
N CYS A 225 2.83 -4.48 11.86
CA CYS A 225 1.70 -4.16 11.00
C CYS A 225 0.70 -3.25 11.73
N LEU A 226 0.12 -2.31 11.00
CA LEU A 226 -1.08 -1.57 11.43
C LEU A 226 -2.36 -2.30 11.00
N GLN A 227 -2.29 -3.04 9.89
CA GLN A 227 -3.37 -3.88 9.38
C GLN A 227 -2.79 -5.03 8.55
N ILE A 228 -3.34 -6.22 8.74
CA ILE A 228 -3.30 -7.31 7.78
C ILE A 228 -4.74 -7.56 7.36
N GLU A 229 -5.01 -7.56 6.07
CA GLU A 229 -6.30 -7.87 5.49
C GLU A 229 -6.13 -9.03 4.53
N VAL A 230 -6.93 -10.09 4.69
CA VAL A 230 -6.97 -11.26 3.82
C VAL A 230 -8.36 -11.40 3.24
N ASN A 231 -8.48 -11.20 1.93
CA ASN A 231 -9.75 -11.19 1.23
C ASN A 231 -9.64 -11.78 -0.19
N PRO A 232 -9.98 -13.07 -0.42
CA PRO A 232 -10.59 -13.97 0.56
C PRO A 232 -9.58 -14.73 1.43
N PHE A 233 -9.95 -14.95 2.69
CA PHE A 233 -9.47 -16.05 3.52
C PHE A 233 -10.44 -17.22 3.31
N GLY A 234 -9.97 -18.36 2.81
CA GLY A 234 -10.91 -19.38 2.31
C GLY A 234 -10.47 -20.81 2.48
N GLU A 235 -11.37 -21.70 2.08
CA GLU A 235 -11.18 -23.14 2.04
C GLU A 235 -11.27 -23.65 0.60
N THR A 236 -10.35 -24.54 0.22
CA THR A 236 -10.38 -25.26 -1.06
C THR A 236 -11.20 -26.55 -0.96
N PRO A 237 -11.70 -27.12 -2.06
CA PRO A 237 -12.45 -28.39 -2.03
C PRO A 237 -11.69 -29.59 -1.45
N ASP A 238 -10.35 -29.57 -1.48
CA ASP A 238 -9.50 -30.58 -0.84
C ASP A 238 -9.24 -30.31 0.66
N GLY A 239 -9.90 -29.30 1.22
CA GLY A 239 -9.90 -28.97 2.65
C GLY A 239 -8.68 -28.17 3.11
N GLN A 240 -7.98 -27.47 2.22
CA GLN A 240 -6.89 -26.58 2.61
C GLN A 240 -7.44 -25.20 2.97
N VAL A 241 -6.90 -24.59 4.02
CA VAL A 241 -7.21 -23.21 4.38
C VAL A 241 -6.12 -22.30 3.83
N VAL A 242 -6.51 -21.32 3.01
CA VAL A 242 -5.58 -20.52 2.20
C VAL A 242 -5.93 -19.03 2.26
N CYS A 243 -4.89 -18.20 2.30
CA CYS A 243 -4.97 -16.76 2.09
C CYS A 243 -4.77 -16.45 0.60
N PHE A 244 -5.85 -16.15 -0.11
CA PHE A 244 -5.85 -16.02 -1.58
C PHE A 244 -5.37 -14.66 -2.07
N ASP A 245 -5.69 -13.59 -1.34
CA ASP A 245 -5.17 -12.25 -1.55
C ASP A 245 -4.95 -11.60 -0.18
N ALA A 246 -3.95 -10.73 -0.10
CA ALA A 246 -3.60 -10.08 1.15
C ALA A 246 -3.04 -8.68 0.93
N LYS A 247 -3.47 -7.77 1.79
CA LYS A 247 -3.00 -6.40 1.87
C LYS A 247 -2.47 -6.13 3.27
N LEU A 248 -1.23 -5.69 3.36
CA LEU A 248 -0.57 -5.36 4.62
C LEU A 248 -0.29 -3.87 4.65
N SER A 249 -0.47 -3.26 5.82
CA SER A 249 0.01 -1.93 6.13
C SER A 249 0.87 -1.99 7.39
N PHE A 250 1.91 -1.16 7.43
CA PHE A 250 2.95 -1.22 8.46
C PHE A 250 3.12 0.13 9.14
N ASP A 251 3.56 0.11 10.40
CA ASP A 251 3.89 1.32 11.14
C ASP A 251 5.21 1.91 10.64
N GLN A 252 5.15 3.10 10.07
CA GLN A 252 6.33 3.84 9.60
C GLN A 252 7.29 4.18 10.75
N ASN A 253 6.79 4.30 11.98
CA ASN A 253 7.64 4.56 13.14
C ASN A 253 8.52 3.35 13.50
N ALA A 254 8.17 2.15 13.05
CA ALA A 254 8.90 0.92 13.32
C ALA A 254 9.98 0.60 12.25
N VAL A 255 10.12 1.42 11.21
CA VAL A 255 11.11 1.27 10.12
C VAL A 255 12.51 0.90 10.62
N PHE A 256 12.95 1.52 11.73
CA PHE A 256 14.29 1.31 12.29
C PHE A 256 14.58 -0.14 12.73
N ARG A 257 13.55 -0.94 12.97
CA ARG A 257 13.64 -2.35 13.37
C ARG A 257 13.05 -3.32 12.36
N GLN A 258 12.61 -2.84 11.19
CA GLN A 258 11.99 -3.64 10.13
C GLN A 258 12.77 -3.56 8.79
N PRO A 259 14.06 -3.96 8.76
CA PRO A 259 14.93 -3.74 7.60
C PRO A 259 14.45 -4.43 6.32
N GLU A 260 13.88 -5.64 6.43
CA GLU A 260 13.38 -6.40 5.27
C GLU A 260 12.18 -5.72 4.62
N VAL A 261 11.18 -5.33 5.41
CA VAL A 261 9.99 -4.58 4.92
C VAL A 261 10.43 -3.27 4.28
N CYS A 262 11.40 -2.57 4.88
CA CYS A 262 11.93 -1.32 4.35
C CYS A 262 12.63 -1.50 3.00
N GLN A 263 13.38 -2.58 2.83
CA GLN A 263 14.02 -2.90 1.56
C GLN A 263 12.96 -3.16 0.48
N MET A 264 11.97 -4.02 0.78
CA MET A 264 10.89 -4.33 -0.16
C MET A 264 10.08 -3.09 -0.56
N ALA A 265 9.79 -2.19 0.39
CA ALA A 265 9.09 -0.93 0.11
C ALA A 265 9.95 0.02 -0.73
N ALA A 266 11.27 0.07 -0.50
CA ALA A 266 12.18 0.90 -1.30
C ALA A 266 12.25 0.43 -2.77
N GLU A 267 12.21 -0.88 -3.03
CA GLU A 267 12.13 -1.44 -4.38
C GLU A 267 10.85 -1.01 -5.10
N VAL A 268 9.72 -0.96 -4.38
CA VAL A 268 8.44 -0.48 -4.94
C VAL A 268 8.50 1.01 -5.24
N GLU A 269 8.95 1.82 -4.27
CA GLU A 269 9.07 3.27 -4.39
C GLU A 269 9.96 3.65 -5.59
N GLU A 270 11.10 2.98 -5.78
CA GLU A 270 12.01 3.22 -6.91
C GLU A 270 11.32 3.00 -8.26
N VAL A 271 10.56 1.91 -8.39
CA VAL A 271 9.81 1.60 -9.63
C VAL A 271 8.70 2.64 -9.86
N GLU A 272 7.94 3.03 -8.83
CA GLU A 272 6.87 4.02 -8.98
C GLU A 272 7.43 5.39 -9.37
N VAL A 273 8.52 5.82 -8.73
CA VAL A 273 9.20 7.09 -9.05
C VAL A 273 9.75 7.08 -10.48
N ALA A 274 10.40 5.99 -10.90
CA ALA A 274 10.90 5.85 -12.26
C ALA A 274 9.76 5.89 -13.30
N ALA A 275 8.62 5.25 -13.00
CA ALA A 275 7.47 5.18 -13.89
C ALA A 275 6.71 6.51 -14.00
N ALA A 276 6.63 7.28 -12.91
CA ALA A 276 5.91 8.55 -12.86
C ALA A 276 6.78 9.74 -13.30
N GLY A 277 8.11 9.61 -13.21
CA GLY A 277 9.08 10.64 -13.57
C GLY A 277 9.48 11.54 -12.39
N PRO A 278 10.60 12.27 -12.51
CA PRO A 278 11.26 12.97 -11.39
C PRO A 278 10.48 14.18 -10.84
N HIS A 279 9.50 14.68 -11.58
CA HIS A 279 8.67 15.83 -11.18
C HIS A 279 7.24 15.42 -10.81
N SER A 280 6.97 14.11 -10.75
CA SER A 280 5.67 13.60 -10.34
C SER A 280 5.44 13.83 -8.84
N THR A 281 4.16 13.89 -8.43
CA THR A 281 3.78 13.87 -7.02
C THR A 281 4.46 12.72 -6.28
N VAL A 282 4.60 11.56 -6.94
CA VAL A 282 5.21 10.39 -6.30
C VAL A 282 6.68 10.63 -5.94
N ALA A 283 7.44 11.19 -6.89
CA ALA A 283 8.84 11.54 -6.72
C ALA A 283 9.05 12.64 -5.67
N LEU A 284 8.20 13.67 -5.66
CA LEU A 284 8.27 14.77 -4.71
C LEU A 284 8.00 14.31 -3.27
N GLU A 285 6.99 13.46 -3.07
CA GLU A 285 6.69 12.87 -1.76
C GLU A 285 7.82 11.95 -1.28
N ALA A 286 8.43 11.16 -2.17
CA ALA A 286 9.59 10.33 -1.83
C ALA A 286 10.84 11.18 -1.49
N ASP A 287 11.07 12.29 -2.20
CA ASP A 287 12.16 13.23 -1.88
C ASP A 287 11.92 13.96 -0.55
N ALA A 288 10.69 14.41 -0.30
CA ALA A 288 10.29 14.99 0.98
C ALA A 288 10.55 14.03 2.15
N ALA A 289 10.07 12.79 2.06
CA ALA A 289 10.25 11.79 3.11
C ALA A 289 11.74 11.55 3.43
N ARG A 290 12.59 11.42 2.40
CA ARG A 290 14.05 11.27 2.57
C ARG A 290 14.71 12.42 3.32
N ASN A 291 14.10 13.61 3.30
CA ASN A 291 14.58 14.81 3.98
C ASN A 291 13.81 15.12 5.27
N GLY A 292 13.03 14.16 5.79
CA GLY A 292 12.28 14.32 7.03
C GLY A 292 11.11 15.31 6.93
N LEU A 293 10.54 15.47 5.73
CA LEU A 293 9.39 16.31 5.45
C LEU A 293 8.18 15.44 5.13
N THR A 294 6.99 15.86 5.56
CA THR A 294 5.73 15.21 5.16
C THR A 294 5.08 16.04 4.08
N TYR A 295 5.29 15.66 2.82
CA TYR A 295 4.67 16.30 1.66
C TYR A 295 3.51 15.43 1.14
N ILE A 296 2.40 16.05 0.74
CA ILE A 296 1.33 15.42 -0.04
C ILE A 296 0.93 16.38 -1.16
N GLY A 297 1.00 15.93 -2.40
CA GLY A 297 0.64 16.75 -3.56
C GLY A 297 -0.86 16.70 -3.86
N LEU A 298 -1.54 17.85 -3.89
CA LEU A 298 -2.96 17.95 -4.24
C LEU A 298 -3.13 18.24 -5.74
N PRO A 299 -3.94 17.48 -6.50
CA PRO A 299 -3.89 17.46 -7.96
C PRO A 299 -4.28 18.77 -8.67
N LYS A 300 -5.06 19.66 -8.04
CA LYS A 300 -5.66 20.84 -8.71
C LYS A 300 -5.36 22.19 -8.03
N GLY A 301 -4.42 22.25 -7.10
CA GLY A 301 -4.12 23.50 -6.38
C GLY A 301 -3.01 24.34 -6.99
N ASN A 302 -3.04 25.63 -6.68
CA ASN A 302 -2.12 26.65 -7.17
C ASN A 302 -1.45 27.48 -6.05
N ILE A 303 -1.80 27.24 -4.79
CA ILE A 303 -1.20 27.91 -3.62
C ILE A 303 -0.35 26.90 -2.85
N GLY A 304 0.96 27.10 -2.83
CA GLY A 304 1.88 26.25 -2.07
C GLY A 304 1.82 26.56 -0.59
N CYS A 305 1.82 25.53 0.26
CA CYS A 305 1.84 25.68 1.72
C CYS A 305 3.17 25.15 2.27
N ILE A 306 3.82 25.89 3.17
CA ILE A 306 4.93 25.41 4.00
C ILE A 306 4.58 25.75 5.44
N VAL A 307 4.46 24.73 6.29
CA VAL A 307 3.99 24.93 7.67
C VAL A 307 4.77 24.02 8.63
N ASN A 308 4.99 24.47 9.85
CA ASN A 308 5.57 23.68 10.93
C ASN A 308 4.49 23.05 11.84
N GLY A 309 4.16 21.79 11.59
CA GLY A 309 3.23 20.99 12.37
C GLY A 309 2.00 20.59 11.56
N ALA A 310 1.73 19.28 11.52
CA ALA A 310 0.64 18.70 10.75
C ALA A 310 -0.75 19.33 10.98
N GLY A 311 -1.09 19.64 12.25
CA GLY A 311 -2.38 20.25 12.57
C GLY A 311 -2.53 21.66 11.97
N LEU A 312 -1.48 22.48 12.04
CA LEU A 312 -1.48 23.81 11.46
C LEU A 312 -1.43 23.74 9.93
N ALA A 313 -0.72 22.78 9.36
CA ALA A 313 -0.68 22.56 7.92
C ALA A 313 -2.08 22.23 7.36
N MET A 314 -2.85 21.38 8.05
CA MET A 314 -4.25 21.10 7.70
C MET A 314 -5.13 22.36 7.81
N ALA A 315 -5.08 23.05 8.96
CA ALA A 315 -5.87 24.27 9.17
C ALA A 315 -5.55 25.39 8.16
N THR A 316 -4.29 25.49 7.72
CA THR A 316 -3.87 26.46 6.71
C THR A 316 -4.47 26.14 5.34
N MET A 317 -4.47 24.87 4.93
CA MET A 317 -5.13 24.45 3.70
C MET A 317 -6.63 24.71 3.74
N ASP A 318 -7.28 24.40 4.87
CA ASP A 318 -8.71 24.64 5.06
C ASP A 318 -9.04 26.13 4.99
N LEU A 319 -8.22 27.00 5.59
CA LEU A 319 -8.40 28.44 5.53
C LEU A 319 -8.22 28.99 4.11
N ILE A 320 -7.23 28.50 3.38
CA ILE A 320 -7.03 28.84 1.96
C ILE A 320 -8.28 28.47 1.16
N TYR A 321 -8.80 27.25 1.36
CA TYR A 321 -10.00 26.78 0.68
C TYR A 321 -11.24 27.59 1.07
N HIS A 322 -11.41 27.89 2.37
CA HIS A 322 -12.51 28.69 2.90
C HIS A 322 -12.57 30.09 2.27
N HIS A 323 -11.42 30.67 1.94
CA HIS A 323 -11.32 31.96 1.27
C HIS A 323 -11.22 31.88 -0.27
N GLY A 324 -11.60 30.73 -0.86
CA GLY A 324 -11.70 30.55 -2.31
C GLY A 324 -10.37 30.28 -3.03
N GLY A 325 -9.28 30.03 -2.30
CA GLY A 325 -8.02 29.55 -2.86
C GLY A 325 -8.00 28.03 -3.02
N HIS A 326 -7.03 27.52 -3.78
CA HIS A 326 -6.85 26.07 -3.95
C HIS A 326 -5.45 25.64 -3.45
N PRO A 327 -5.34 25.02 -2.27
CA PRO A 327 -4.07 24.55 -1.76
C PRO A 327 -3.50 23.50 -2.71
N ALA A 328 -2.22 23.67 -3.08
CA ALA A 328 -1.51 22.80 -3.99
C ALA A 328 -0.89 21.60 -3.27
N ASN A 329 -0.57 21.74 -1.98
CA ASN A 329 0.07 20.68 -1.23
C ASN A 329 -0.22 20.81 0.26
N PHE A 330 -0.11 19.68 0.95
CA PHE A 330 0.24 19.62 2.36
C PHE A 330 1.76 19.52 2.47
N LEU A 331 2.40 20.31 3.32
CA LEU A 331 3.82 20.17 3.64
C LEU A 331 4.08 20.56 5.09
N ASP A 332 4.41 19.55 5.89
CA ASP A 332 4.79 19.69 7.29
C ASP A 332 6.31 19.54 7.44
N LEU A 333 6.95 20.55 8.03
CA LEU A 333 8.39 20.56 8.38
C LEU A 333 8.70 19.86 9.71
N GLY A 334 7.69 19.60 10.53
CA GLY A 334 7.82 19.14 11.91
C GLY A 334 8.11 20.26 12.92
N GLY A 335 8.15 19.93 14.20
CA GLY A 335 8.31 20.91 15.29
C GLY A 335 9.72 21.49 15.46
N GLY A 336 10.76 20.80 14.95
CA GLY A 336 12.16 21.23 15.01
C GLY A 336 12.67 21.66 13.64
N VAL A 337 12.25 22.84 13.18
CA VAL A 337 12.56 23.32 11.82
C VAL A 337 14.03 23.73 11.69
N SER A 338 14.72 23.19 10.69
CA SER A 338 16.09 23.58 10.32
C SER A 338 16.14 24.36 9.00
N VAL A 339 17.17 25.18 8.82
CA VAL A 339 17.39 25.95 7.57
C VAL A 339 17.44 25.02 6.36
N THR A 340 18.06 23.83 6.50
CA THR A 340 18.13 22.83 5.43
C THR A 340 16.76 22.26 5.06
N GLN A 341 15.87 22.04 6.03
CA GLN A 341 14.49 21.61 5.76
C GLN A 341 13.70 22.70 5.02
N VAL A 342 13.85 23.96 5.41
CA VAL A 342 13.20 25.09 4.73
C VAL A 342 13.70 25.22 3.29
N GLU A 343 15.01 25.17 3.07
CA GLU A 343 15.58 25.17 1.72
C GLU A 343 15.04 24.03 0.85
N HIS A 344 14.92 22.82 1.41
CA HIS A 344 14.35 21.67 0.69
C HIS A 344 12.86 21.85 0.41
N ALA A 345 12.09 22.39 1.35
CA ALA A 345 10.68 22.70 1.15
C ALA A 345 10.47 23.67 -0.04
N PHE A 346 11.26 24.74 -0.11
CA PHE A 346 11.22 25.66 -1.26
C PHE A 346 11.60 24.95 -2.56
N LYS A 347 12.65 24.13 -2.57
CA LYS A 347 13.04 23.33 -3.75
C LYS A 347 11.88 22.46 -4.24
N LEU A 348 11.20 21.73 -3.35
CA LEU A 348 10.06 20.88 -3.69
C LEU A 348 8.93 21.68 -4.38
N LEU A 349 8.60 22.87 -3.86
CA LEU A 349 7.56 23.71 -4.44
C LEU A 349 7.96 24.30 -5.81
N THR A 350 9.24 24.63 -6.02
CA THR A 350 9.71 25.14 -7.31
C THR A 350 9.73 24.10 -8.43
N ILE A 351 9.90 22.82 -8.08
CA ILE A 351 9.94 21.72 -9.05
C ILE A 351 8.56 21.47 -9.66
N ARG A 352 7.48 21.78 -8.93
CA ARG A 352 6.13 21.57 -9.41
C ARG A 352 5.67 22.74 -10.30
N PRO A 353 5.36 22.52 -11.60
CA PRO A 353 4.60 23.49 -12.35
C PRO A 353 3.16 23.48 -11.81
N PHE A 354 2.77 24.48 -11.01
CA PHE A 354 1.37 24.65 -10.62
C PHE A 354 0.56 24.96 -11.89
N GLN A 355 -0.28 24.01 -12.32
CA GLN A 355 -1.28 24.28 -13.34
C GLN A 355 -2.36 25.14 -12.70
N MET A 356 -2.56 26.35 -13.22
CA MET A 356 -3.77 27.11 -12.91
C MET A 356 -4.96 26.26 -13.35
N ALA A 357 -5.91 26.05 -12.45
CA ALA A 357 -7.25 25.68 -12.90
C ALA A 357 -7.69 26.78 -13.87
N ASP A 358 -8.17 26.42 -15.06
CA ASP A 358 -8.98 27.31 -15.87
C ASP A 358 -10.17 27.71 -14.98
N VAL A 359 -10.08 28.89 -14.37
CA VAL A 359 -11.20 29.47 -13.62
C VAL A 359 -12.23 29.81 -14.69
N ASP A 360 -13.28 29.01 -14.78
CA ASP A 360 -14.43 29.31 -15.62
C ASP A 360 -14.96 30.69 -15.19
N HIS A 361 -14.77 31.70 -16.04
CA HIS A 361 -14.98 33.10 -15.71
C HIS A 361 -16.47 33.49 -15.65
N THR A 362 -17.38 32.55 -15.44
CA THR A 362 -18.82 32.79 -15.53
C THR A 362 -19.45 33.38 -14.27
N ASP A 363 -18.77 33.42 -13.12
CA ASP A 363 -19.34 33.90 -11.85
C ASP A 363 -18.54 35.01 -11.13
N VAL A 364 -17.81 35.86 -11.86
CA VAL A 364 -17.19 37.06 -11.25
C VAL A 364 -18.08 38.28 -11.46
N PRO A 365 -18.60 38.94 -10.41
CA PRO A 365 -19.29 40.22 -10.55
C PRO A 365 -18.36 41.23 -11.19
N SER A 366 -18.86 41.93 -12.20
CA SER A 366 -18.15 42.91 -13.00
C SER A 366 -17.83 44.17 -12.20
N ASP A 367 -16.86 44.12 -11.28
CA ASP A 367 -16.22 45.31 -10.70
C ASP A 367 -14.91 44.92 -9.98
N SER A 368 -13.83 44.70 -10.75
CA SER A 368 -12.47 45.03 -10.30
C SER A 368 -11.51 45.14 -11.49
N ALA A 369 -11.20 46.37 -11.88
CA ALA A 369 -10.27 46.69 -12.97
C ALA A 369 -8.78 46.46 -12.61
N LEU A 370 -8.46 45.57 -11.67
CA LEU A 370 -7.09 45.35 -11.16
C LEU A 370 -6.46 43.98 -11.49
N LEU A 371 -7.17 43.09 -12.19
CA LEU A 371 -6.70 41.72 -12.45
C LEU A 371 -6.15 41.45 -13.86
N LYS A 372 -6.01 42.46 -14.73
CA LYS A 372 -5.62 42.25 -16.14
C LYS A 372 -4.11 42.17 -16.42
N ASN A 373 -3.23 42.09 -15.42
CA ASN A 373 -1.80 42.02 -15.68
C ASN A 373 -1.00 41.32 -14.56
N ARG A 374 -1.10 39.99 -14.44
CA ARG A 374 -0.09 39.20 -13.71
C ARG A 374 0.35 38.00 -14.54
N ARG A 375 1.63 38.01 -14.91
CA ARG A 375 2.39 36.80 -15.27
C ARG A 375 2.21 35.78 -14.15
N SER A 376 2.14 34.50 -14.51
CA SER A 376 2.10 33.31 -13.66
C SER A 376 2.91 33.47 -12.36
N SER A 377 2.28 33.94 -11.29
CA SER A 377 2.89 34.06 -9.97
C SER A 377 2.45 32.86 -9.14
N GLN A 378 3.38 31.97 -8.82
CA GLN A 378 3.16 30.95 -7.80
C GLN A 378 3.02 31.68 -6.45
N THR A 379 1.93 31.43 -5.72
CA THR A 379 1.73 32.02 -4.39
C THR A 379 2.11 30.96 -3.36
N VAL A 380 3.03 31.31 -2.46
CA VAL A 380 3.40 30.45 -1.33
C VAL A 380 2.95 31.11 -0.03
N VAL A 381 2.27 30.34 0.80
CA VAL A 381 1.94 30.71 2.18
C VAL A 381 2.91 29.95 3.08
N GLU A 382 3.71 30.71 3.83
CA GLU A 382 4.64 30.21 4.85
C GLU A 382 4.15 30.70 6.20
N ILE A 383 3.92 29.77 7.14
CA ILE A 383 3.45 30.06 8.50
C ILE A 383 4.38 29.40 9.51
#